data_AF-A0A1J4LYF2-F1
#
_entry.id   AF-A0A1J4LYF2-F1
#
_cell.length_a   1.000
_cell.length_b   1.000
_cell.length_c   1.000
_cell.angle_alpha   90.00
_cell.angle_beta   90.00
_cell.angle_gamma   90.00
#
_symmetry.space_group_name_H-M   'P 1'
#
loop_
_entity.id
_entity.type
_entity.pdbx_description
1 polymer ?
#
loop_
_entity_poly.entity_id
_entity_poly.type
_entity_poly.pdbx_seq_one_letter_code
_entity_poly.pdbx_strand_id
1 'polypeptide(L)'
;MDATFEGEFEEGLAVTLVDNYGYDHLIVMEEDGEILGHEADDYPDDPKDRTFEEDESFSQARRFARWHVYRETGYDTVPNPDNPDRIAAALMAVLDLEDEQFDEYFGMLYEQMASHERSDVMPVLDIPNDVYNEEFIVYKQNIYLAEDLDAIQEQLQRPAVDVLGEDTIQELVDAQGQGLVAKARSLIGGGTDQTDDEFDPDVSFTDLTIADVSGLDTMYSEPDGYKTIEGEDPIDREPDARIETLPMGFTREQFRRHVGHTLVCQIRDCFVSMGLEPPAQYRVLGHGKFKYSAKYRDFDFYPDYWDHDARISGYVSPV
;
A
#
# COMPACT_ATOMS: atom_id res chain seq x y z
N MET A 1 3.16 0.30 19.75
CA MET A 1 2.38 -0.85 20.25
C MET A 1 3.32 -2.02 20.51
N ASP A 2 2.94 -2.92 21.41
CA ASP A 2 3.64 -4.17 21.71
C ASP A 2 2.62 -5.29 21.93
N ALA A 3 2.89 -6.51 21.48
CA ALA A 3 1.90 -7.59 21.48
C ALA A 3 2.51 -8.95 21.84
N THR A 4 1.68 -9.83 22.40
CA THR A 4 1.98 -11.23 22.68
C THR A 4 0.88 -12.11 22.09
N PHE A 5 1.27 -13.07 21.25
CA PHE A 5 0.38 -14.14 20.80
C PHE A 5 0.20 -15.16 21.92
N GLU A 6 -1.02 -15.29 22.43
CA GLU A 6 -1.36 -16.16 23.56
C GLU A 6 -1.59 -17.61 23.13
N GLY A 7 -1.76 -17.84 21.82
CA GLY A 7 -1.91 -19.16 21.22
C GLY A 7 -3.24 -19.36 20.50
N GLU A 8 -3.43 -20.61 20.05
CA GLU A 8 -4.62 -21.09 19.37
C GLU A 8 -5.53 -21.81 20.37
N PHE A 9 -6.81 -21.46 20.37
CA PHE A 9 -7.85 -22.03 21.21
C PHE A 9 -9.01 -22.56 20.36
N GLU A 10 -9.95 -23.29 20.98
CA GLU A 10 -11.15 -23.76 20.27
C GLU A 10 -11.99 -22.59 19.74
N GLU A 11 -11.96 -21.46 20.44
CA GLU A 11 -12.68 -20.23 20.07
C GLU A 11 -11.90 -19.29 19.13
N GLY A 12 -10.66 -19.59 18.75
CA GLY A 12 -9.86 -18.78 17.82
C GLY A 12 -8.44 -18.47 18.31
N LEU A 13 -7.83 -17.46 17.69
CA LEU A 13 -6.48 -16.95 17.93
C LEU A 13 -6.55 -15.76 18.89
N ALA A 14 -5.81 -15.81 20.01
CA ALA A 14 -5.82 -14.72 20.99
C ALA A 14 -4.50 -13.94 21.02
N VAL A 15 -4.62 -12.62 21.12
CA VAL A 15 -3.52 -11.67 21.25
C VAL A 15 -3.81 -10.73 22.40
N THR A 16 -2.83 -10.55 23.28
CA THR A 16 -2.79 -9.42 24.20
C THR A 16 -1.84 -8.36 23.64
N LEU A 17 -2.21 -7.08 23.73
CA LEU A 17 -1.35 -6.01 23.29
C LEU A 17 -1.49 -4.75 24.15
N VAL A 18 -0.44 -3.94 24.15
CA VAL A 18 -0.41 -2.61 24.74
C VAL A 18 -0.36 -1.59 23.61
N ASP A 19 -1.32 -0.66 23.60
CA ASP A 19 -1.38 0.38 22.59
C ASP A 19 -0.36 1.51 22.83
N ASN A 20 -0.41 2.58 22.03
CA ASN A 20 0.53 3.70 22.15
C ASN A 20 0.23 4.64 23.33
N TYR A 21 -0.93 4.49 23.97
CA TYR A 21 -1.32 5.22 25.18
C TYR A 21 -1.01 4.43 26.46
N GLY A 22 -0.61 3.16 26.31
CA GLY A 22 -0.25 2.27 27.42
C GLY A 22 -1.42 1.47 27.96
N TYR A 23 -2.51 1.34 27.19
CA TYR A 23 -3.68 0.59 27.57
C TYR A 23 -3.63 -0.83 27.05
N ASP A 24 -4.13 -1.76 27.87
CA ASP A 24 -4.17 -3.18 27.56
C ASP A 24 -5.40 -3.52 26.72
N HIS A 25 -5.18 -4.37 25.71
CA HIS A 25 -6.21 -4.92 24.86
C HIS A 25 -6.11 -6.44 24.81
N LEU A 26 -7.26 -7.11 24.83
CA LEU A 26 -7.40 -8.52 24.49
C LEU A 26 -8.23 -8.64 23.22
N ILE A 27 -7.65 -9.27 22.19
CA ILE A 27 -8.28 -9.46 20.89
C ILE A 27 -8.30 -10.93 20.55
N VAL A 28 -9.48 -11.42 20.14
CA VAL A 28 -9.68 -12.79 19.65
C VAL A 28 -10.15 -12.74 18.20
N MET A 29 -9.55 -13.54 17.33
CA MET A 29 -9.86 -13.58 15.90
C MET A 29 -9.80 -14.99 15.31
N GLU A 30 -10.40 -15.19 14.13
CA GLU A 30 -10.24 -16.40 13.33
C GLU A 30 -8.94 -16.39 12.51
N GLU A 31 -8.61 -17.52 11.86
CA GLU A 31 -7.42 -17.67 11.01
C GLU A 31 -7.45 -16.76 9.77
N ASP A 32 -8.63 -16.30 9.35
CA ASP A 32 -8.81 -15.29 8.29
C ASP A 32 -8.78 -13.84 8.82
N GLY A 33 -8.57 -13.67 10.14
CA GLY A 33 -8.52 -12.38 10.80
C GLY A 33 -9.88 -11.77 11.14
N GLU A 34 -11.01 -12.46 10.96
CA GLU A 34 -12.30 -12.01 11.48
C GLU A 34 -12.20 -11.80 13.00
N ILE A 35 -12.49 -10.58 13.47
CA ILE A 35 -12.39 -10.27 14.91
C ILE A 35 -13.65 -10.77 15.62
N LEU A 36 -13.50 -11.77 16.48
CA LEU A 36 -14.56 -12.36 17.29
C LEU A 36 -14.80 -11.58 18.59
N GLY A 37 -13.75 -10.97 19.14
CA GLY A 37 -13.80 -10.21 20.39
C GLY A 37 -12.69 -9.18 20.48
N HIS A 38 -12.99 -8.04 21.12
CA HIS A 38 -12.02 -7.02 21.47
C HIS A 38 -12.45 -6.36 22.79
N GLU A 39 -11.70 -6.62 23.86
CA GLU A 39 -11.87 -6.04 25.19
C GLU A 39 -10.70 -5.09 25.48
N ALA A 40 -10.99 -3.95 26.11
CA ALA A 40 -10.02 -2.97 26.58
C ALA A 40 -10.55 -2.27 27.83
N ASP A 41 -9.73 -2.19 28.88
CA ASP A 41 -10.20 -1.71 30.21
C ASP A 41 -10.40 -0.20 30.28
N ASP A 42 -9.65 0.56 29.48
CA ASP A 42 -9.58 2.03 29.57
C ASP A 42 -10.34 2.77 28.46
N TYR A 43 -11.06 2.04 27.59
CA TYR A 43 -11.92 2.61 26.54
C TYR A 43 -13.38 2.21 26.73
N PRO A 44 -14.35 3.07 26.40
CA PRO A 44 -15.76 2.69 26.39
C PRO A 44 -16.03 1.48 25.47
N ASP A 45 -16.85 0.52 25.92
CA ASP A 45 -17.25 -0.62 25.09
C ASP A 45 -18.15 -0.21 23.90
N ASP A 46 -19.09 0.72 24.14
CA ASP A 46 -19.97 1.24 23.09
C ASP A 46 -19.20 2.24 22.21
N PRO A 47 -19.04 1.99 20.90
CA PRO A 47 -18.34 2.92 20.00
C PRO A 47 -18.94 4.33 19.99
N LYS A 48 -20.22 4.50 20.35
CA LYS A 48 -20.86 5.82 20.42
C LYS A 48 -20.40 6.68 21.59
N ASP A 49 -19.83 6.04 22.62
CA ASP A 49 -19.32 6.71 23.80
C ASP A 49 -17.82 7.04 23.66
N ARG A 50 -17.16 6.57 22.60
CA ARG A 50 -15.77 6.88 22.28
C ARG A 50 -15.63 8.23 21.59
N THR A 51 -14.56 8.93 21.92
CA THR A 51 -14.05 10.01 21.09
C THR A 51 -13.48 9.46 19.78
N PHE A 52 -13.26 10.35 18.81
CA PHE A 52 -12.66 9.98 17.53
C PHE A 52 -11.27 9.35 17.71
N GLU A 53 -10.43 9.91 18.58
CA GLU A 53 -9.08 9.41 18.87
C GLU A 53 -9.10 8.03 19.53
N GLU A 54 -10.01 7.81 20.48
CA GLU A 54 -10.21 6.52 21.14
C GLU A 54 -10.65 5.45 20.14
N ASP A 55 -11.56 5.79 19.22
CA ASP A 55 -12.01 4.85 18.18
C ASP A 55 -10.91 4.50 17.17
N GLU A 56 -10.05 5.46 16.82
CA GLU A 56 -8.88 5.17 15.99
C GLU A 56 -7.86 4.32 16.71
N SER A 57 -7.61 4.55 18.00
CA SER A 57 -6.71 3.71 18.82
C SER A 57 -7.23 2.26 18.87
N PHE A 58 -8.53 2.09 19.08
CA PHE A 58 -9.21 0.80 19.04
C PHE A 58 -9.09 0.12 17.67
N SER A 59 -9.16 0.91 16.59
CA SER A 59 -8.98 0.43 15.22
C SER A 59 -7.54 0.05 14.91
N GLN A 60 -6.55 0.83 15.37
CA GLN A 60 -5.13 0.52 15.25
C GLN A 60 -4.80 -0.80 15.96
N ALA A 61 -5.29 -1.00 17.19
CA ALA A 61 -5.10 -2.23 17.95
C ALA A 61 -5.55 -3.47 17.19
N ARG A 62 -6.74 -3.42 16.55
CA ARG A 62 -7.24 -4.52 15.70
C ARG A 62 -6.36 -4.80 14.49
N ARG A 63 -5.93 -3.76 13.77
CA ARG A 63 -5.05 -3.91 12.61
C ARG A 63 -3.69 -4.48 13.03
N PHE A 64 -3.13 -3.98 14.13
CA PHE A 64 -1.87 -4.46 14.67
C PHE A 64 -1.95 -5.92 15.15
N ALA A 65 -3.03 -6.31 15.83
CA ALA A 65 -3.23 -7.70 16.25
C ALA A 65 -3.27 -8.66 15.06
N ARG A 66 -4.01 -8.32 14.00
CA ARG A 66 -4.02 -9.11 12.75
C ARG A 66 -2.61 -9.27 12.20
N TRP A 67 -1.90 -8.16 12.02
CA TRP A 67 -0.52 -8.18 11.54
C TRP A 67 0.42 -8.99 12.43
N HIS A 68 0.29 -8.87 13.75
CA HIS A 68 1.12 -9.63 14.68
C HIS A 68 0.90 -11.14 14.55
N VAL A 69 -0.37 -11.58 14.49
CA VAL A 69 -0.68 -13.00 14.25
C VAL A 69 -0.14 -13.46 12.90
N TYR A 70 -0.37 -12.70 11.83
CA TYR A 70 0.17 -13.01 10.51
C TYR A 70 1.69 -13.23 10.56
N ARG A 71 2.42 -12.38 11.28
CA ARG A 71 3.88 -12.47 11.41
C ARG A 71 4.34 -13.65 12.26
N GLU A 72 3.58 -14.06 13.27
CA GLU A 72 3.94 -15.16 14.17
C GLU A 72 3.55 -16.54 13.62
N THR A 73 2.42 -16.63 12.90
CA THR A 73 1.84 -17.93 12.48
C THR A 73 1.84 -18.15 10.97
N GLY A 74 1.86 -17.08 10.17
CA GLY A 74 1.69 -17.13 8.71
C GLY A 74 0.24 -17.18 8.24
N TYR A 75 -0.75 -17.21 9.14
CA TYR A 75 -2.17 -17.16 8.75
C TYR A 75 -2.52 -15.83 8.05
N ASP A 76 -3.39 -15.89 7.04
CA ASP A 76 -3.79 -14.72 6.24
C ASP A 76 -4.82 -13.85 6.96
N THR A 77 -4.44 -13.33 8.13
CA THR A 77 -5.32 -12.55 9.02
C THR A 77 -5.42 -11.07 8.62
N VAL A 78 -4.61 -10.61 7.67
CA VAL A 78 -4.58 -9.21 7.23
C VAL A 78 -5.26 -9.12 5.87
N PRO A 79 -6.34 -8.32 5.71
CA PRO A 79 -7.02 -8.16 4.43
C PRO A 79 -6.04 -7.82 3.31
N ASN A 80 -6.23 -8.42 2.14
CA ASN A 80 -5.24 -8.37 1.06
C ASN A 80 -4.72 -6.95 0.74
N PRO A 81 -5.59 -5.95 0.50
CA PRO A 81 -5.13 -4.63 0.11
C PRO A 81 -4.48 -3.86 1.27
N ASP A 82 -4.58 -4.33 2.51
CA ASP A 82 -3.97 -3.72 3.70
C ASP A 82 -2.76 -4.52 4.22
N ASN A 83 -2.39 -5.65 3.58
CA ASN A 83 -1.24 -6.46 3.96
C ASN A 83 0.07 -5.86 3.38
N PRO A 84 0.99 -5.37 4.23
CA PRO A 84 2.28 -4.82 3.78
C PRO A 84 3.06 -5.75 2.85
N ASP A 85 3.06 -7.06 3.10
CA ASP A 85 3.83 -8.03 2.32
C ASP A 85 3.24 -8.24 0.92
N ARG A 86 1.90 -8.24 0.78
CA ARG A 86 1.24 -8.28 -0.54
C ARG A 86 1.50 -7.01 -1.35
N ILE A 87 1.46 -5.84 -0.71
CA ILE A 87 1.76 -4.56 -1.39
C ILE A 87 3.23 -4.50 -1.80
N ALA A 88 4.16 -4.98 -0.96
CA ALA A 88 5.57 -5.07 -1.31
C ALA A 88 5.83 -6.05 -2.47
N ALA A 89 5.13 -7.19 -2.50
CA ALA A 89 5.16 -8.12 -3.63
C ALA A 89 4.62 -7.50 -4.92
N ALA A 90 3.53 -6.73 -4.84
CA ALA A 90 3.00 -5.98 -5.98
C ALA A 90 3.97 -4.89 -6.48
N LEU A 91 4.60 -4.15 -5.56
CA LEU A 91 5.64 -3.17 -5.89
C LEU A 91 6.79 -3.83 -6.63
N MET A 92 7.26 -4.96 -6.12
CA MET A 92 8.23 -5.79 -6.80
C MET A 92 7.75 -6.13 -8.22
N ALA A 93 6.64 -6.84 -8.39
CA ALA A 93 6.17 -7.25 -9.72
C ALA A 93 6.06 -6.06 -10.71
N VAL A 94 5.60 -4.90 -10.25
CA VAL A 94 5.53 -3.66 -11.07
C VAL A 94 6.92 -3.14 -11.47
N LEU A 95 7.90 -3.20 -10.56
CA LEU A 95 9.28 -2.82 -10.86
C LEU A 95 9.93 -3.76 -11.88
N ASP A 96 9.42 -4.99 -12.06
CA ASP A 96 10.01 -5.96 -13.00
C ASP A 96 9.44 -5.88 -14.41
N LEU A 97 8.35 -5.15 -14.60
CA LEU A 97 7.70 -5.12 -15.91
C LEU A 97 8.63 -4.50 -16.95
N GLU A 98 8.66 -5.06 -18.15
CA GLU A 98 9.19 -4.32 -19.28
C GLU A 98 8.23 -3.18 -19.67
N ASP A 99 8.71 -2.21 -20.45
CA ASP A 99 7.92 -1.03 -20.79
C ASP A 99 6.62 -1.39 -21.51
N GLU A 100 6.64 -2.36 -22.41
CA GLU A 100 5.43 -2.83 -23.10
C GLU A 100 4.40 -3.45 -22.15
N GLN A 101 4.84 -4.23 -21.16
CA GLN A 101 3.95 -4.86 -20.19
C GLN A 101 3.38 -3.82 -19.21
N PHE A 102 4.21 -2.88 -18.79
CA PHE A 102 3.76 -1.77 -17.94
C PHE A 102 2.67 -0.95 -18.66
N ASP A 103 2.85 -0.66 -19.94
CA ASP A 103 1.85 0.04 -20.75
C ASP A 103 0.58 -0.81 -20.97
N GLU A 104 0.70 -2.14 -21.08
CA GLU A 104 -0.45 -3.04 -21.19
C GLU A 104 -1.33 -2.99 -19.93
N TYR A 105 -0.74 -3.07 -18.73
CA TYR A 105 -1.49 -3.05 -17.47
C TYR A 105 -1.96 -1.63 -17.09
N PHE A 106 -1.07 -0.64 -17.14
CA PHE A 106 -1.32 0.67 -16.54
C PHE A 106 -1.54 1.79 -17.57
N GLY A 107 -1.53 1.48 -18.87
CA GLY A 107 -1.72 2.47 -19.93
C GLY A 107 -3.05 3.19 -19.86
N MET A 108 -4.14 2.49 -19.53
CA MET A 108 -5.46 3.10 -19.35
C MET A 108 -5.46 4.12 -18.21
N LEU A 109 -4.85 3.78 -17.07
CA LEU A 109 -4.72 4.68 -15.92
C LEU A 109 -3.88 5.91 -16.27
N TYR A 110 -2.74 5.72 -16.94
CA TYR A 110 -1.90 6.82 -17.43
C TYR A 110 -2.68 7.78 -18.34
N GLU A 111 -3.37 7.24 -19.35
CA GLU A 111 -4.07 8.06 -20.35
C GLU A 111 -5.22 8.85 -19.71
N GLN A 112 -6.01 8.20 -18.85
CA GLN A 112 -7.10 8.86 -18.14
C GLN A 112 -6.61 9.95 -17.17
N MET A 113 -5.53 9.68 -16.44
CA MET A 113 -4.96 10.63 -15.49
C MET A 113 -4.34 11.84 -16.21
N ALA A 114 -3.55 11.58 -17.25
CA ALA A 114 -2.82 12.62 -17.97
C ALA A 114 -3.74 13.53 -18.81
N SER A 115 -4.87 13.02 -19.32
CA SER A 115 -5.79 13.80 -20.18
C SER A 115 -6.37 15.06 -19.53
N HIS A 116 -6.34 15.15 -18.20
CA HIS A 116 -6.78 16.35 -17.47
C HIS A 116 -5.85 17.54 -17.64
N GLU A 117 -4.54 17.29 -17.73
CA GLU A 117 -3.53 18.35 -17.77
C GLU A 117 -2.77 18.41 -19.10
N ARG A 118 -2.82 17.33 -19.89
CA ARG A 118 -2.13 17.19 -21.17
C ARG A 118 -3.11 17.14 -22.32
N SER A 119 -3.14 18.22 -23.10
CA SER A 119 -4.03 18.37 -24.26
C SER A 119 -3.70 17.45 -25.43
N ASP A 120 -2.53 16.81 -25.43
CA ASP A 120 -2.11 15.81 -26.41
C ASP A 120 -2.54 14.39 -26.06
N VAL A 121 -3.12 14.17 -24.88
CA VAL A 121 -3.65 12.89 -24.40
C VAL A 121 -5.17 12.98 -24.31
N MET A 122 -5.87 11.99 -24.87
CA MET A 122 -7.34 11.93 -24.84
C MET A 122 -7.79 11.09 -23.63
N PRO A 123 -8.89 11.47 -22.95
CA PRO A 123 -9.48 10.60 -21.93
C PRO A 123 -9.97 9.31 -22.57
N VAL A 124 -9.85 8.20 -21.83
CA VAL A 124 -10.17 6.84 -22.29
C VAL A 124 -11.49 6.33 -21.71
N LEU A 125 -11.89 6.83 -20.54
CA LEU A 125 -13.16 6.48 -19.92
C LEU A 125 -14.29 7.33 -20.47
N ASP A 126 -15.43 6.69 -20.73
CA ASP A 126 -16.70 7.38 -21.03
C ASP A 126 -17.39 7.77 -19.71
N ILE A 127 -16.87 8.80 -19.05
CA ILE A 127 -17.48 9.36 -17.83
C ILE A 127 -18.25 10.65 -18.15
N PRO A 128 -19.34 10.93 -17.40
CA PRO A 128 -20.09 12.18 -17.56
C PRO A 128 -19.18 13.43 -17.46
N ASN A 129 -19.41 14.42 -18.32
CA ASN A 129 -18.58 15.63 -18.36
C ASN A 129 -18.57 16.40 -17.04
N ASP A 130 -19.67 16.42 -16.30
CA ASP A 130 -19.73 17.03 -14.97
C ASP A 130 -18.78 16.31 -14.00
N VAL A 131 -18.78 14.98 -14.00
CA VAL A 131 -17.84 14.16 -13.20
C VAL A 131 -16.39 14.38 -13.64
N TYR A 132 -16.11 14.39 -14.94
CA TYR A 132 -14.76 14.63 -15.46
C TYR A 132 -14.19 15.98 -15.02
N ASN A 133 -15.04 17.00 -14.85
CA ASN A 133 -14.60 18.35 -14.48
C ASN A 133 -14.76 18.65 -12.97
N GLU A 134 -15.02 17.64 -12.14
CA GLU A 134 -15.06 17.82 -10.68
C GLU A 134 -13.69 18.27 -10.16
N GLU A 135 -13.71 19.13 -9.13
CA GLU A 135 -12.47 19.62 -8.51
C GLU A 135 -11.69 18.49 -7.82
N PHE A 136 -12.39 17.45 -7.37
CA PHE A 136 -11.81 16.31 -6.69
C PHE A 136 -12.26 15.00 -7.32
N ILE A 137 -11.33 14.37 -8.04
CA ILE A 137 -11.50 13.08 -8.70
C ILE A 137 -10.28 12.21 -8.42
N VAL A 138 -10.50 10.94 -8.09
CA VAL A 138 -9.45 9.95 -7.84
C VAL A 138 -9.73 8.75 -8.74
N TYR A 139 -8.72 8.37 -9.51
CA TYR A 139 -8.74 7.13 -10.27
C TYR A 139 -8.11 6.02 -9.46
N LYS A 140 -8.74 4.84 -9.47
CA LYS A 140 -8.23 3.69 -8.75
C LYS A 140 -8.19 2.45 -9.63
N GLN A 141 -7.12 1.67 -9.50
CA GLN A 141 -6.93 0.44 -10.26
C GLN A 141 -6.40 -0.66 -9.35
N ASN A 142 -7.08 -1.81 -9.33
CA ASN A 142 -6.68 -2.98 -8.56
C ASN A 142 -5.53 -3.70 -9.26
N ILE A 143 -4.61 -4.27 -8.47
CA ILE A 143 -3.52 -5.12 -8.93
C ILE A 143 -3.70 -6.50 -8.32
N TYR A 144 -3.67 -7.53 -9.15
CA TYR A 144 -3.74 -8.93 -8.74
C TYR A 144 -2.45 -9.65 -9.11
N LEU A 145 -1.78 -10.22 -8.12
CA LEU A 145 -0.65 -11.11 -8.34
C LEU A 145 -1.12 -12.50 -8.81
N ALA A 146 -0.29 -13.19 -9.58
CA ALA A 146 -0.55 -14.59 -9.94
C ALA A 146 -0.29 -15.52 -8.76
N GLU A 147 0.66 -15.15 -7.91
CA GLU A 147 1.04 -15.84 -6.70
C GLU A 147 0.08 -15.49 -5.55
N ASP A 148 -0.36 -16.50 -4.81
CA ASP A 148 -1.01 -16.30 -3.52
C ASP A 148 0.04 -16.04 -2.41
N LEU A 149 -0.44 -15.79 -1.19
CA LEU A 149 0.43 -15.44 -0.06
C LEU A 149 1.45 -16.53 0.26
N ASP A 150 1.04 -17.80 0.22
CA ASP A 150 1.93 -18.94 0.48
C ASP A 150 3.05 -18.99 -0.56
N ALA A 151 2.71 -18.82 -1.84
CA ALA A 151 3.68 -18.77 -2.93
C ALA A 151 4.64 -17.56 -2.80
N ILE A 152 4.13 -16.38 -2.44
CA ILE A 152 4.96 -15.19 -2.19
C ILE A 152 5.98 -15.48 -1.07
N GLN A 153 5.53 -16.06 0.05
CA GLN A 153 6.39 -16.37 1.19
C GLN A 153 7.44 -17.44 0.85
N GLU A 154 7.07 -18.48 0.10
CA GLU A 154 7.98 -19.54 -0.32
C GLU A 154 9.09 -19.01 -1.26
N GLN A 155 8.70 -18.19 -2.24
CA GLN A 155 9.65 -17.64 -3.22
C GLN A 155 10.66 -16.69 -2.60
N LEU A 156 10.23 -15.79 -1.69
CA LEU A 156 11.08 -14.73 -1.17
C LEU A 156 11.99 -15.17 -0.01
N GLN A 157 11.67 -16.29 0.66
CA GLN A 157 12.39 -16.85 1.82
C GLN A 157 12.54 -15.90 3.03
N ARG A 158 11.94 -14.72 2.93
CA ARG A 158 11.83 -13.67 3.93
C ARG A 158 10.58 -12.84 3.58
N PRO A 159 10.05 -12.05 4.52
CA PRO A 159 8.91 -11.18 4.24
C PRO A 159 9.22 -10.18 3.12
N ALA A 160 8.25 -9.94 2.23
CA ALA A 160 8.39 -9.07 1.08
C ALA A 160 8.76 -7.63 1.46
N VAL A 161 8.24 -7.12 2.58
CA VAL A 161 8.61 -5.80 3.12
C VAL A 161 10.09 -5.70 3.53
N ASP A 162 10.76 -6.83 3.72
CA ASP A 162 12.17 -6.91 4.11
C ASP A 162 13.09 -7.20 2.90
N VAL A 163 12.54 -7.33 1.69
CA VAL A 163 13.31 -7.60 0.46
C VAL A 163 13.93 -6.33 -0.11
N LEU A 164 13.15 -5.26 -0.22
CA LEU A 164 13.63 -3.97 -0.75
C LEU A 164 14.33 -3.17 0.34
N GLY A 165 15.63 -2.94 0.18
CA GLY A 165 16.44 -2.16 1.12
C GLY A 165 16.24 -0.64 0.99
N GLU A 166 16.76 0.11 1.97
CA GLU A 166 16.73 1.58 2.00
C GLU A 166 17.31 2.20 0.72
N ASP A 167 18.44 1.71 0.23
CA ASP A 167 19.08 2.23 -0.99
C ASP A 167 18.16 2.09 -2.23
N THR A 168 17.49 0.94 -2.37
CA THR A 168 16.57 0.69 -3.50
C THR A 168 15.36 1.63 -3.45
N ILE A 169 14.77 1.81 -2.26
CA ILE A 169 13.62 2.72 -2.13
C ILE A 169 14.06 4.18 -2.28
N GLN A 170 15.21 4.56 -1.74
CA GLN A 170 15.73 5.91 -1.89
C GLN A 170 15.95 6.24 -3.38
N GLU A 171 16.45 5.29 -4.17
CA GLU A 171 16.57 5.50 -5.62
C GLU A 171 15.22 5.62 -6.34
N LEU A 172 14.22 4.82 -5.93
CA LEU A 172 12.86 4.94 -6.45
C LEU A 172 12.26 6.33 -6.18
N VAL A 173 12.58 6.90 -5.02
CA VAL A 173 12.07 8.21 -4.56
C VAL A 173 12.87 9.39 -5.14
N ASP A 174 14.19 9.23 -5.31
CA ASP A 174 15.10 10.31 -5.75
C ASP A 174 15.28 10.40 -7.27
N ALA A 175 14.89 9.37 -8.04
CA ALA A 175 15.23 9.28 -9.47
C ALA A 175 14.64 10.44 -10.30
N GLN A 176 15.44 11.49 -10.45
CA GLN A 176 15.30 12.54 -11.47
C GLN A 176 15.80 12.10 -12.86
N GLY A 177 16.20 10.84 -13.03
CA GLY A 177 16.83 10.30 -14.25
C GLY A 177 16.20 9.00 -14.76
N GLN A 178 16.41 8.75 -16.05
CA GLN A 178 15.96 7.54 -16.76
C GLN A 178 16.55 6.27 -16.15
N GLY A 179 15.79 5.16 -16.14
CA GLY A 179 16.32 3.82 -15.84
C GLY A 179 16.09 3.27 -14.43
N LEU A 180 14.99 3.68 -13.76
CA LEU A 180 14.57 3.16 -12.45
C LEU A 180 14.64 1.62 -12.35
N VAL A 181 14.05 0.93 -13.33
CA VAL A 181 13.99 -0.54 -13.38
C VAL A 181 15.39 -1.15 -13.48
N ALA A 182 16.19 -0.68 -14.44
CA ALA A 182 17.55 -1.18 -14.66
C ALA A 182 18.46 -0.98 -13.42
N LYS A 183 18.26 0.10 -12.67
CA LYS A 183 19.07 0.42 -11.50
C LYS A 183 18.61 -0.32 -10.23
N ALA A 184 17.29 -0.42 -10.02
CA ALA A 184 16.72 -1.25 -8.96
C ALA A 184 17.16 -2.72 -9.11
N ARG A 185 17.15 -3.26 -10.35
CA ARG A 185 17.70 -4.59 -10.67
C ARG A 185 19.19 -4.72 -10.32
N SER A 186 20.00 -3.69 -10.57
CA SER A 186 21.44 -3.69 -10.27
C SER A 186 21.77 -3.71 -8.77
N LEU A 187 20.92 -3.16 -7.90
CA LEU A 187 21.20 -3.07 -6.46
C LEU A 187 20.86 -4.35 -5.69
N ILE A 188 19.81 -5.06 -6.12
CA ILE A 188 19.33 -6.26 -5.42
C ILE A 188 20.16 -7.49 -5.81
N GLY A 189 20.67 -7.55 -7.06
CA GLY A 189 21.55 -8.62 -7.54
C GLY A 189 22.98 -8.63 -6.97
N GLY A 190 23.37 -7.63 -6.18
CA GLY A 190 24.75 -7.37 -5.76
C GLY A 190 25.04 -7.56 -4.27
N GLY A 191 24.63 -8.69 -3.70
CA GLY A 191 24.76 -9.00 -2.27
C GLY A 191 25.74 -10.12 -1.92
N THR A 192 26.77 -10.41 -2.72
CA THR A 192 27.94 -11.17 -2.24
C THR A 192 29.22 -10.65 -2.88
N ASP A 193 30.30 -10.73 -2.13
CA ASP A 193 31.66 -10.26 -2.43
C ASP A 193 32.33 -11.10 -3.55
N GLN A 194 31.71 -11.18 -4.73
CA GLN A 194 32.21 -11.91 -5.90
C GLN A 194 32.14 -11.05 -7.18
N THR A 195 33.31 -10.51 -7.52
CA THR A 195 33.86 -10.30 -8.87
C THR A 195 32.91 -10.23 -10.08
N ASP A 196 32.89 -9.07 -10.74
CA ASP A 196 32.85 -8.90 -12.21
C ASP A 196 31.89 -9.79 -13.04
N ASP A 197 30.68 -10.10 -12.56
CA ASP A 197 29.65 -10.67 -13.43
C ASP A 197 28.92 -9.52 -14.17
N GLU A 198 28.93 -9.63 -15.50
CA GLU A 198 28.28 -8.75 -16.46
C GLU A 198 26.78 -8.64 -16.13
N PHE A 199 26.28 -7.43 -15.86
CA PHE A 199 24.87 -7.17 -15.59
C PHE A 199 24.02 -7.69 -16.76
N ASP A 200 23.22 -8.72 -16.51
CA ASP A 200 22.27 -9.25 -17.47
C ASP A 200 20.90 -8.57 -17.24
N PRO A 201 20.50 -7.63 -18.11
CA PRO A 201 19.22 -6.91 -17.97
C PRO A 201 17.99 -7.82 -18.11
N ASP A 202 18.15 -9.04 -18.65
CA ASP A 202 17.07 -10.00 -18.90
C ASP A 202 16.76 -10.89 -17.67
N VAL A 203 17.43 -10.68 -16.53
CA VAL A 203 17.17 -11.43 -15.30
C VAL A 203 16.14 -10.71 -14.44
N SER A 204 14.97 -11.35 -14.30
CA SER A 204 13.92 -10.99 -13.36
C SER A 204 14.45 -10.94 -11.93
N PHE A 205 14.08 -9.90 -11.15
CA PHE A 205 14.54 -9.79 -9.76
C PHE A 205 13.71 -10.68 -8.80
N THR A 206 12.50 -11.09 -9.18
CA THR A 206 11.65 -12.07 -8.49
C THR A 206 10.74 -12.78 -9.49
N ASP A 207 10.44 -14.05 -9.25
CA ASP A 207 9.45 -14.78 -10.06
C ASP A 207 7.99 -14.33 -9.84
N LEU A 208 7.74 -13.21 -9.14
CA LEU A 208 6.43 -12.63 -8.89
C LEU A 208 5.88 -11.97 -10.16
N THR A 209 4.61 -12.23 -10.48
CA THR A 209 3.98 -11.74 -11.71
C THR A 209 2.60 -11.16 -11.47
N ILE A 210 2.22 -10.19 -12.31
CA ILE A 210 0.86 -9.64 -12.31
C ILE A 210 -0.03 -10.59 -13.11
N ALA A 211 -1.07 -11.14 -12.47
CA ALA A 211 -2.10 -11.92 -13.14
C ALA A 211 -2.98 -11.02 -14.02
N ASP A 212 -3.50 -9.94 -13.43
CA ASP A 212 -4.33 -8.97 -14.11
C ASP A 212 -4.44 -7.67 -13.30
N VAL A 213 -5.06 -6.65 -13.90
CA VAL A 213 -5.45 -5.40 -13.25
C VAL A 213 -6.91 -5.11 -13.55
N SER A 214 -7.61 -4.43 -12.64
CA SER A 214 -8.99 -4.02 -12.94
C SER A 214 -9.03 -2.90 -13.99
N GLY A 215 -10.23 -2.66 -14.52
CA GLY A 215 -10.60 -1.35 -15.07
C GLY A 215 -10.51 -0.26 -13.99
N LEU A 216 -10.79 0.98 -14.41
CA LEU A 216 -10.62 2.14 -13.53
C LEU A 216 -11.90 2.48 -12.78
N ASP A 217 -11.81 2.46 -11.46
CA ASP A 217 -12.78 3.11 -10.62
C ASP A 217 -12.56 4.62 -10.64
N THR A 218 -13.65 5.37 -10.84
CA THR A 218 -13.64 6.83 -10.78
C THR A 218 -14.38 7.28 -9.53
N MET A 219 -13.64 7.69 -8.51
CA MET A 219 -14.20 8.26 -7.29
C MET A 219 -14.24 9.79 -7.40
N TYR A 220 -15.37 10.40 -7.08
CA TYR A 220 -15.55 11.85 -7.14
C TYR A 220 -16.39 12.36 -5.97
N SER A 221 -16.25 13.64 -5.65
CA SER A 221 -16.97 14.29 -4.56
C SER A 221 -18.43 14.56 -4.91
N GLU A 222 -19.31 14.40 -3.93
CA GLU A 222 -20.69 14.86 -3.94
C GLU A 222 -21.01 15.57 -2.62
N PRO A 223 -22.12 16.34 -2.52
CA PRO A 223 -22.47 17.06 -1.28
C PRO A 223 -22.57 16.17 -0.03
N ASP A 224 -22.95 14.90 -0.19
CA ASP A 224 -23.16 13.94 0.90
C ASP A 224 -21.97 12.97 1.11
N GLY A 225 -20.85 13.15 0.40
CA GLY A 225 -19.66 12.29 0.52
C GLY A 225 -18.96 12.02 -0.81
N TYR A 226 -18.56 10.77 -1.03
CA TYR A 226 -17.94 10.34 -2.29
C TYR A 226 -18.82 9.32 -2.99
N LYS A 227 -18.84 9.36 -4.32
CA LYS A 227 -19.38 8.29 -5.17
C LYS A 227 -18.28 7.69 -6.02
N THR A 228 -18.48 6.44 -6.40
CA THR A 228 -17.57 5.70 -7.29
C THR A 228 -18.35 5.19 -8.49
N ILE A 229 -17.84 5.44 -9.69
CA ILE A 229 -18.20 4.68 -10.89
C ILE A 229 -17.20 3.53 -10.95
N GLU A 230 -17.69 2.30 -10.82
CA GLU A 230 -16.86 1.10 -10.80
C GLU A 230 -16.42 0.70 -12.22
N GLY A 231 -15.15 0.35 -12.36
CA GLY A 231 -14.61 -0.29 -13.54
C GLY A 231 -14.93 -1.78 -13.59
N GLU A 232 -14.65 -2.43 -14.72
CA GLU A 232 -14.74 -3.89 -14.80
C GLU A 232 -13.65 -4.53 -13.94
N ASP A 233 -14.00 -5.51 -13.11
CA ASP A 233 -13.03 -6.26 -12.31
C ASP A 233 -12.92 -7.70 -12.84
N PRO A 234 -11.76 -8.12 -13.37
CA PRO A 234 -11.61 -9.42 -14.01
C PRO A 234 -11.55 -10.58 -13.02
N ILE A 235 -11.25 -10.33 -11.73
CA ILE A 235 -10.95 -11.38 -10.76
C ILE A 235 -11.86 -11.24 -9.53
N ASP A 236 -12.57 -12.30 -9.19
CA ASP A 236 -13.48 -12.39 -8.04
C ASP A 236 -12.73 -12.75 -6.74
N ARG A 237 -11.82 -11.87 -6.30
CA ARG A 237 -11.15 -11.91 -4.98
C ARG A 237 -10.68 -10.51 -4.57
N GLU A 238 -10.27 -10.33 -3.32
CA GLU A 238 -9.62 -9.07 -2.93
C GLU A 238 -8.27 -8.87 -3.63
N PRO A 239 -7.97 -7.64 -4.09
CA PRO A 239 -6.71 -7.33 -4.77
C PRO A 239 -5.53 -7.28 -3.81
N ASP A 240 -4.35 -7.58 -4.32
CA ASP A 240 -3.10 -7.58 -3.55
C ASP A 240 -2.60 -6.16 -3.29
N ALA A 241 -2.86 -5.25 -4.23
CA ALA A 241 -2.64 -3.83 -4.06
C ALA A 241 -3.65 -3.04 -4.90
N ARG A 242 -3.75 -1.73 -4.65
CA ARG A 242 -4.64 -0.85 -5.40
C ARG A 242 -3.99 0.50 -5.60
N ILE A 243 -3.71 0.89 -6.84
CA ILE A 243 -3.24 2.25 -7.13
C ILE A 243 -4.41 3.20 -6.93
N GLU A 244 -4.15 4.32 -6.25
CA GLU A 244 -5.12 5.40 -6.02
C GLU A 244 -4.42 6.71 -6.34
N THR A 245 -4.86 7.43 -7.37
CA THR A 245 -4.17 8.62 -7.84
C THR A 245 -5.10 9.73 -8.29
N LEU A 246 -4.64 10.97 -8.09
CA LEU A 246 -5.25 12.18 -8.64
C LEU A 246 -4.78 12.38 -10.10
N PRO A 247 -5.53 13.13 -10.91
CA PRO A 247 -5.05 13.61 -12.21
C PRO A 247 -3.74 14.38 -12.09
N MET A 248 -2.79 14.09 -12.98
CA MET A 248 -1.48 14.74 -13.07
C MET A 248 -0.96 14.67 -14.51
N GLY A 249 -0.32 15.74 -14.98
CA GLY A 249 0.22 15.87 -16.34
C GLY A 249 1.54 15.14 -16.58
N PHE A 250 1.72 13.96 -15.99
CA PHE A 250 2.96 13.19 -16.10
C PHE A 250 3.26 12.70 -17.53
N THR A 251 4.54 12.51 -17.82
CA THR A 251 5.00 11.63 -18.91
C THR A 251 4.85 10.17 -18.50
N ARG A 252 4.89 9.22 -19.46
CA ARG A 252 4.84 7.77 -19.15
C ARG A 252 5.92 7.36 -18.14
N GLU A 253 7.13 7.88 -18.32
CA GLU A 253 8.26 7.59 -17.41
C GLU A 253 8.03 8.13 -15.99
N GLN A 254 7.46 9.33 -15.87
CA GLN A 254 7.09 9.90 -14.57
C GLN A 254 5.95 9.12 -13.92
N PHE A 255 4.96 8.69 -14.70
CA PHE A 255 3.85 7.89 -14.21
C PHE A 255 4.31 6.52 -13.69
N ARG A 256 5.25 5.86 -14.39
CA ARG A 256 5.84 4.60 -13.89
C ARG A 256 6.50 4.77 -12.52
N ARG A 257 7.25 5.86 -12.33
CA ARG A 257 7.83 6.23 -11.02
C ARG A 257 6.74 6.49 -9.98
N HIS A 258 5.69 7.22 -10.37
CA HIS A 258 4.55 7.53 -9.50
C HIS A 258 3.82 6.28 -8.99
N VAL A 259 3.61 5.27 -9.85
CA VAL A 259 3.00 3.99 -9.43
C VAL A 259 3.84 3.32 -8.35
N GLY A 260 5.16 3.22 -8.54
CA GLY A 260 6.06 2.66 -7.53
C GLY A 260 6.08 3.46 -6.22
N HIS A 261 6.18 4.79 -6.33
CA HIS A 261 6.15 5.70 -5.18
C HIS A 261 4.84 5.60 -4.38
N THR A 262 3.70 5.50 -5.07
CA THR A 262 2.39 5.32 -4.43
C THR A 262 2.36 4.02 -3.63
N LEU A 263 2.85 2.90 -4.20
CA LEU A 263 2.88 1.61 -3.49
C LEU A 263 3.80 1.65 -2.26
N VAL A 264 4.95 2.31 -2.34
CA VAL A 264 5.82 2.57 -1.17
C VAL A 264 5.08 3.34 -0.09
N CYS A 265 4.36 4.40 -0.45
CA CYS A 265 3.54 5.17 0.49
C CYS A 265 2.38 4.33 1.05
N GLN A 266 1.85 3.36 0.32
CA GLN A 266 0.83 2.46 0.86
C GLN A 266 1.37 1.50 1.90
N ILE A 267 2.60 0.98 1.71
CA ILE A 267 3.27 0.15 2.73
C ILE A 267 3.45 0.96 4.01
N ARG A 268 3.94 2.20 3.90
CA ARG A 268 4.01 3.16 5.02
C ARG A 268 2.67 3.28 5.73
N ASP A 269 1.61 3.52 4.96
CA ASP A 269 0.29 3.75 5.52
C ASP A 269 -0.24 2.55 6.30
N CYS A 270 0.06 1.32 5.84
CA CYS A 270 -0.29 0.12 6.59
C CYS A 270 0.35 0.13 7.99
N PHE A 271 1.65 0.41 8.10
CA PHE A 271 2.32 0.50 9.42
C PHE A 271 1.77 1.63 10.29
N VAL A 272 1.60 2.83 9.73
CA VAL A 272 1.02 3.96 10.47
C VAL A 272 -0.39 3.63 10.97
N SER A 273 -1.19 2.95 10.15
CA SER A 273 -2.55 2.55 10.51
C SER A 273 -2.63 1.48 11.61
N MET A 274 -1.52 0.80 11.87
CA MET A 274 -1.34 -0.13 12.98
C MET A 274 -0.76 0.56 14.22
N GLY A 275 -0.59 1.88 14.20
CA GLY A 275 0.08 2.62 15.26
C GLY A 275 1.57 2.26 15.40
N LEU A 276 2.20 1.80 14.31
CA LEU A 276 3.62 1.48 14.26
C LEU A 276 4.39 2.56 13.49
N GLU A 277 5.67 2.71 13.84
CA GLU A 277 6.61 3.41 12.98
C GLU A 277 6.96 2.48 11.80
N PRO A 278 6.80 2.94 10.53
CA PRO A 278 7.20 2.15 9.37
C PRO A 278 8.69 1.78 9.41
N PRO A 279 9.10 0.68 8.75
CA PRO A 279 10.50 0.42 8.45
C PRO A 279 11.14 1.62 7.72
N ALA A 280 12.43 1.88 7.97
CA ALA A 280 13.10 3.10 7.53
C ALA A 280 12.98 3.33 6.01
N GLN A 281 13.10 2.25 5.22
CA GLN A 281 12.98 2.30 3.76
C GLN A 281 11.61 2.80 3.28
N TYR A 282 10.54 2.62 4.06
CA TYR A 282 9.19 3.04 3.69
C TYR A 282 8.78 4.38 4.33
N ARG A 283 9.68 5.08 5.03
CA ARG A 283 9.40 6.41 5.60
C ARG A 283 9.50 7.49 4.51
N VAL A 284 8.62 7.40 3.53
CA VAL A 284 8.58 8.29 2.36
C VAL A 284 7.34 9.17 2.46
N LEU A 285 7.42 10.45 2.10
CA LEU A 285 6.29 11.36 2.07
C LEU A 285 5.52 11.28 0.75
N GLY A 286 4.21 11.52 0.83
CA GLY A 286 3.30 11.57 -0.31
C GLY A 286 2.06 10.70 -0.16
N HIS A 287 1.24 10.69 -1.21
CA HIS A 287 -0.04 9.98 -1.21
C HIS A 287 0.15 8.47 -1.36
N GLY A 288 -0.37 7.72 -0.38
CA GLY A 288 -0.51 6.26 -0.44
C GLY A 288 -1.97 5.88 -0.67
N LYS A 289 -2.65 5.36 0.36
CA LYS A 289 -4.09 5.06 0.27
C LYS A 289 -4.92 6.31 0.59
N PHE A 290 -5.96 6.56 -0.20
CA PHE A 290 -6.81 7.74 0.00
C PHE A 290 -7.41 7.81 1.40
N LYS A 291 -7.87 6.66 1.93
CA LYS A 291 -8.49 6.58 3.26
C LYS A 291 -7.57 7.10 4.36
N TYR A 292 -6.26 6.91 4.24
CA TYR A 292 -5.29 7.35 5.24
C TYR A 292 -4.88 8.80 5.06
N SER A 293 -4.80 9.29 3.82
CA SER A 293 -4.60 10.73 3.57
C SER A 293 -5.70 11.58 4.24
N ALA A 294 -6.95 11.12 4.21
CA ALA A 294 -8.04 11.76 4.95
C ALA A 294 -7.81 11.73 6.47
N LYS A 295 -7.41 10.58 7.03
CA LYS A 295 -7.11 10.46 8.46
C LYS A 295 -5.96 11.38 8.91
N TYR A 296 -4.89 11.47 8.14
CA TYR A 296 -3.75 12.33 8.48
C TYR A 296 -4.14 13.79 8.63
N ARG A 297 -5.13 14.25 7.85
CA ARG A 297 -5.68 15.59 7.96
C ARG A 297 -6.68 15.73 9.12
N ASP A 298 -7.47 14.70 9.38
CA ASP A 298 -8.62 14.78 10.29
C ASP A 298 -8.26 14.45 11.76
N PHE A 299 -7.12 13.77 12.00
CA PHE A 299 -6.61 13.48 13.34
C PHE A 299 -5.35 14.28 13.66
N ASP A 300 -5.40 15.09 14.73
CA ASP A 300 -4.31 16.00 15.13
C ASP A 300 -3.01 15.27 15.56
N PHE A 301 -3.08 13.98 15.86
CA PHE A 301 -1.91 13.20 16.32
C PHE A 301 -1.12 12.54 15.19
N TYR A 302 -1.64 12.51 13.96
CA TYR A 302 -0.84 12.07 12.82
C TYR A 302 -0.08 13.25 12.23
N PRO A 303 1.23 13.11 11.97
CA PRO A 303 1.93 14.00 11.07
C PRO A 303 1.31 14.01 9.66
N ASP A 304 1.53 15.09 8.91
CA ASP A 304 1.11 15.24 7.52
C ASP A 304 1.95 14.37 6.56
N TYR A 305 1.90 13.04 6.70
CA TYR A 305 2.67 12.11 5.87
C TYR A 305 2.35 12.21 4.37
N TRP A 306 1.15 12.70 4.05
CA TRP A 306 0.68 12.92 2.68
C TRP A 306 1.33 14.15 2.03
N ASP A 307 1.80 15.13 2.81
CA ASP A 307 2.36 16.38 2.32
C ASP A 307 3.85 16.22 2.02
N HIS A 308 4.22 16.37 0.75
CA HIS A 308 5.62 16.29 0.30
C HIS A 308 6.49 17.42 0.89
N ASP A 309 5.91 18.55 1.28
CA ASP A 309 6.65 19.67 1.86
C ASP A 309 6.81 19.54 3.40
N ALA A 310 6.17 18.52 4.01
CA ALA A 310 6.26 18.30 5.44
C ALA A 310 7.70 17.96 5.87
N ARG A 311 8.05 18.40 7.08
CA ARG A 311 9.37 18.13 7.69
C ARG A 311 9.22 17.19 8.87
N ILE A 312 9.15 15.90 8.56
CA ILE A 312 8.97 14.84 9.54
C ILE A 312 10.31 14.13 9.74
N SER A 313 10.76 14.00 10.99
CA SER A 313 12.06 13.42 11.32
C SER A 313 12.13 11.97 10.86
N GLY A 314 13.16 11.63 10.07
CA GLY A 314 13.36 10.27 9.57
C GLY A 314 12.53 9.93 8.33
N TYR A 315 11.79 10.90 7.78
CA TYR A 315 11.06 10.74 6.52
C TYR A 315 11.76 11.47 5.38
N VAL A 316 11.72 10.86 4.20
CA VAL A 316 12.26 11.42 2.96
C VAL A 316 11.14 11.96 2.10
N SER A 317 11.35 13.15 1.53
CA SER A 317 10.45 13.73 0.54
C SER A 317 10.96 13.39 -0.86
N PRO A 318 10.09 12.98 -1.80
CA PRO A 318 10.49 12.86 -3.21
C PRO A 318 10.92 14.23 -3.77
N VAL A 319 11.97 14.23 -4.60
CA VAL A 319 12.58 15.45 -5.17
C VAL A 319 12.05 15.77 -6.57
#